data_AF-A0A4S8N302-F1
#
_entry.id   AF-A0A4S8N302-F1
#
_cell.length_a   1.000
_cell.length_b   1.000
_cell.length_c   1.000
_cell.angle_alpha   90.00
_cell.angle_beta   90.00
_cell.angle_gamma   90.00
#
_symmetry.space_group_name_H-M   'P 1'
#
loop_
_entity.id
_entity.type
_entity.pdbx_description
1 polymer ?
#
loop_
_entity_poly.entity_id
_entity_poly.type
_entity_poly.pdbx_seq_one_letter_code
_entity_poly.pdbx_strand_id
1 'polypeptide(L)'
;MSQTPHPGAGGSDLHRQLRELVDQVGADVIGDPHTFRAALDDFLDERAATSGELNLLVDAVRLGALDRARDQLANGALPAIVVDTQGDLLARDRGTGESRNARWAVAALGFALGVVPEGEVVARRVTSTGLGSASGGVPAAPPPGGPVVSPPAPPLPSSPAQQWGPTQPPATPPTPAPHVSPAHQAPPAPYPSQPGVQPFASQPSGGTYGGYGQGAPHAPWSGGTPNPPTHQRRNTGLIVGTVLAVLVVIGGAVAAVIAFTGGDDDPAPTTSKSSSASPSETETPRDPLQSLAGIEELAAELFPSSSTPDNSYASSWSTETSNLVNGETRRLSQSELDGATEWYARRVEGDQRFYVFVRYLARDSTYEWDCATFTYCDEVTSEGGLDALVIRDEGEREGVATYYRDIVVPGDAAAGIPEITISENVDNQTAGQDADDFMAGASVLDLDTLIAALDDERLRPPLPEELPPLPSWDACAYNSTPPAGCPADIQGN
;
A
#
# COMPACT_ATOMS: atom_id res chain seq x y z
N MET A 1 20.78 48.75 -15.29
CA MET A 1 19.75 47.69 -15.42
C MET A 1 20.49 46.37 -15.31
N SER A 2 20.57 45.84 -14.09
CA SER A 2 21.28 44.59 -13.82
C SER A 2 20.29 43.44 -14.04
N GLN A 3 20.52 42.61 -15.05
CA GLN A 3 19.82 41.34 -15.19
C GLN A 3 20.33 40.42 -14.07
N THR A 4 19.48 40.15 -13.10
CA THR A 4 19.69 39.12 -12.09
C THR A 4 19.74 37.78 -12.82
N PRO A 5 20.78 36.95 -12.62
CA PRO A 5 20.84 35.64 -13.26
C PRO A 5 19.68 34.79 -12.73
N HIS A 6 18.82 34.31 -13.65
CA HIS A 6 17.80 33.32 -13.29
C HIS A 6 18.52 32.04 -12.84
N PRO A 7 18.24 31.53 -11.63
CA PRO A 7 18.77 30.25 -11.18
C PRO A 7 18.36 29.17 -12.18
N GLY A 8 19.32 28.30 -12.50
CA GLY A 8 19.28 27.39 -13.64
C GLY A 8 18.02 26.51 -13.73
N ALA A 9 17.69 26.16 -14.97
CA ALA A 9 16.61 25.29 -15.41
C ALA A 9 16.72 23.84 -14.89
N GLY A 10 16.70 23.66 -13.57
CA GLY A 10 16.32 22.41 -12.91
C GLY A 10 14.82 22.47 -12.64
N GLY A 11 14.09 21.44 -13.06
CA GLY A 11 12.62 21.37 -13.08
C GLY A 11 11.96 22.10 -11.91
N SER A 12 11.52 23.33 -12.17
CA SER A 12 10.91 24.21 -11.20
C SER A 12 9.70 23.51 -10.60
N ASP A 13 9.59 23.55 -9.27
CA ASP A 13 8.52 22.87 -8.57
C ASP A 13 7.16 23.41 -9.04
N LEU A 14 6.39 22.58 -9.75
CA LEU A 14 5.17 22.98 -10.45
C LEU A 14 4.18 23.70 -9.53
N HIS A 15 4.08 23.28 -8.26
CA HIS A 15 3.20 23.92 -7.29
C HIS A 15 3.60 25.37 -6.94
N ARG A 16 4.89 25.71 -7.02
CA ARG A 16 5.37 27.09 -6.86
C ARG A 16 5.05 27.95 -8.07
N GLN A 17 5.16 27.38 -9.28
CA GLN A 17 4.73 28.06 -10.50
C GLN A 17 3.21 28.31 -10.50
N LEU A 18 2.42 27.36 -10.00
CA LEU A 18 0.97 27.56 -9.79
C LEU A 18 0.69 28.71 -8.82
N ARG A 19 1.47 28.80 -7.73
CA ARG A 19 1.35 29.92 -6.79
C ARG A 19 1.69 31.26 -7.44
N GLU A 20 2.77 31.30 -8.21
CA GLU A 20 3.18 32.51 -8.95
C GLU A 20 2.12 32.93 -9.97
N LEU A 21 1.53 31.98 -10.69
CA LEU A 21 0.40 32.22 -11.59
C LEU A 21 -0.78 32.87 -10.85
N VAL A 22 -1.16 32.34 -9.67
CA VAL A 22 -2.24 32.90 -8.85
C VAL A 22 -1.89 34.29 -8.33
N ASP A 23 -0.66 34.50 -7.89
CA ASP A 23 -0.21 35.80 -7.38
C ASP A 23 -0.20 36.87 -8.51
N GLN A 24 0.09 36.48 -9.76
CA GLN A 24 0.13 37.38 -10.91
C GLN A 24 -1.25 37.64 -11.55
N VAL A 25 -2.08 36.59 -11.71
CA VAL A 25 -3.35 36.66 -12.45
C VAL A 25 -4.55 36.86 -11.50
N GLY A 26 -4.44 36.40 -10.26
CA GLY A 26 -5.48 36.40 -9.24
C GLY A 26 -6.10 35.02 -9.03
N ALA A 27 -6.62 34.77 -7.82
CA ALA A 27 -7.20 33.49 -7.41
C ALA A 27 -8.40 33.04 -8.26
N ASP A 28 -9.11 33.98 -8.90
CA ASP A 28 -10.26 33.69 -9.75
C ASP A 28 -9.87 32.86 -10.99
N VAL A 29 -8.60 32.86 -11.39
CA VAL A 29 -8.11 32.04 -12.52
C VAL A 29 -8.34 30.54 -12.29
N ILE A 30 -8.31 30.08 -11.04
CA ILE A 30 -8.51 28.69 -10.66
C ILE A 30 -10.02 28.36 -10.50
N GLY A 31 -10.89 29.35 -10.47
CA GLY A 31 -12.35 29.15 -10.28
C GLY A 31 -13.09 28.63 -11.51
N ASP A 32 -12.48 28.69 -12.69
CA ASP A 32 -13.07 28.20 -13.95
C ASP A 32 -12.07 27.30 -14.69
N PRO A 33 -12.42 26.02 -14.98
CA PRO A 33 -11.47 25.06 -15.53
C PRO A 33 -10.97 25.44 -16.95
N HIS A 34 -11.77 26.17 -17.73
CA HIS A 34 -11.37 26.59 -19.08
C HIS A 34 -10.37 27.75 -19.02
N THR A 35 -10.67 28.76 -18.22
CA THR A 35 -9.77 29.89 -17.94
C THR A 35 -8.48 29.40 -17.32
N PHE A 36 -8.56 28.48 -16.36
CA PHE A 36 -7.39 27.88 -15.72
C PHE A 36 -6.51 27.15 -16.72
N ARG A 37 -7.10 26.31 -17.60
CA ARG A 37 -6.34 25.58 -18.63
C ARG A 37 -5.59 26.54 -19.56
N ALA A 38 -6.26 27.59 -20.04
CA ALA A 38 -5.65 28.59 -20.91
C ALA A 38 -4.50 29.33 -20.21
N ALA A 39 -4.70 29.71 -18.95
CA ALA A 39 -3.67 30.36 -18.15
C ALA A 39 -2.45 29.47 -17.93
N LEU A 40 -2.65 28.16 -17.70
CA LEU A 40 -1.54 27.20 -17.60
C LEU A 40 -0.75 27.09 -18.90
N ASP A 41 -1.40 27.08 -20.05
CA ASP A 41 -0.75 27.03 -21.37
C ASP A 41 0.06 28.31 -21.67
N ASP A 42 -0.41 29.47 -21.22
CA ASP A 42 0.27 30.75 -21.44
C ASP A 42 1.41 30.99 -20.44
N PHE A 43 1.32 30.43 -19.23
CA PHE A 43 2.23 30.72 -18.12
C PHE A 43 3.35 29.69 -17.96
N LEU A 44 3.07 28.40 -18.15
CA LEU A 44 4.04 27.33 -17.93
C LEU A 44 4.88 27.09 -19.17
N ASP A 45 6.18 26.80 -18.98
CA ASP A 45 7.01 26.26 -20.05
C ASP A 45 6.44 24.90 -20.51
N GLU A 46 6.50 24.60 -21.81
CA GLU A 46 6.04 23.31 -22.38
C GLU A 46 6.65 22.08 -21.68
N ARG A 47 7.78 22.25 -20.98
CA ARG A 47 8.47 21.19 -20.23
C ARG A 47 8.25 21.23 -18.72
N ALA A 48 7.54 22.24 -18.19
CA ALA A 48 7.34 22.40 -16.76
C ALA A 48 6.35 21.37 -16.18
N ALA A 49 5.45 20.84 -17.01
CA ALA A 49 4.45 19.86 -16.62
C ALA A 49 4.12 18.93 -17.78
N THR A 50 3.82 17.67 -17.48
CA THR A 50 3.27 16.74 -18.47
C THR A 50 1.81 17.08 -18.76
N SER A 51 1.32 16.68 -19.93
CA SER A 51 -0.11 16.82 -20.27
C SER A 51 -1.03 16.10 -19.28
N GLY A 52 -0.56 14.99 -18.67
CA GLY A 52 -1.31 14.28 -17.64
C GLY A 52 -1.47 15.11 -16.36
N GLU A 53 -0.40 15.73 -15.87
CA GLU A 53 -0.42 16.61 -14.70
C GLU A 53 -1.30 17.84 -14.93
N LEU A 54 -1.19 18.47 -16.10
CA LEU A 54 -2.04 19.61 -16.47
C LEU A 54 -3.52 19.23 -16.49
N ASN A 55 -3.86 18.09 -17.11
CA ASN A 55 -5.23 17.59 -17.15
C ASN A 55 -5.75 17.27 -15.74
N LEU A 56 -4.91 16.70 -14.88
CA LEU A 56 -5.29 16.37 -13.51
C LEU A 56 -5.57 17.63 -12.67
N LEU A 57 -4.75 18.67 -12.78
CA LEU A 57 -4.97 19.96 -12.11
C LEU A 57 -6.29 20.61 -12.58
N VAL A 58 -6.56 20.58 -13.89
CA VAL A 58 -7.81 21.10 -14.46
C VAL A 58 -9.01 20.25 -14.04
N ASP A 59 -8.86 18.93 -13.93
CA ASP A 59 -9.90 18.03 -13.45
C ASP A 59 -10.27 18.28 -11.99
N ALA A 60 -9.28 18.57 -11.14
CA ALA A 60 -9.51 18.91 -9.74
C ALA A 60 -10.43 20.14 -9.58
N VAL A 61 -10.30 21.13 -10.48
CA VAL A 61 -11.19 22.29 -10.57
C VAL A 61 -12.54 21.88 -11.18
N ARG A 62 -12.52 21.23 -12.35
CA ARG A 62 -13.71 20.86 -13.12
C ARG A 62 -14.69 19.98 -12.34
N LEU A 63 -14.18 19.07 -11.52
CA LEU A 63 -14.96 18.13 -10.71
C LEU A 63 -15.26 18.69 -9.30
N GLY A 64 -14.86 19.93 -9.01
CA GLY A 64 -15.15 20.63 -7.77
C GLY A 64 -14.43 20.08 -6.54
N ALA A 65 -13.34 19.31 -6.72
CA ALA A 65 -12.56 18.77 -5.61
C ALA A 65 -11.89 19.91 -4.80
N LEU A 66 -11.39 20.93 -5.50
CA LEU A 66 -10.78 22.10 -4.86
C LEU A 66 -11.79 22.93 -4.05
N ASP A 67 -13.00 23.16 -4.60
CA ASP A 67 -14.03 23.94 -3.90
C ASP A 67 -14.48 23.25 -2.62
N ARG A 68 -14.72 21.93 -2.68
CA ARG A 68 -15.02 21.12 -1.49
C ARG A 68 -13.89 21.17 -0.46
N ALA A 69 -12.63 21.11 -0.91
CA ALA A 69 -11.48 21.22 -0.02
C ALA A 69 -11.44 22.58 0.68
N ARG A 70 -11.65 23.67 -0.07
CA ARG A 70 -11.69 25.04 0.48
C ARG A 70 -12.81 25.22 1.50
N ASP A 71 -13.99 24.70 1.20
CA ASP A 71 -15.14 24.76 2.11
C ASP A 71 -14.83 24.04 3.43
N GLN A 72 -14.22 22.85 3.37
CA GLN A 72 -13.82 22.11 4.57
C GLN A 72 -12.75 22.85 5.38
N LEU A 73 -11.73 23.37 4.71
CA LEU A 73 -10.65 24.16 5.34
C LEU A 73 -11.19 25.44 5.99
N ALA A 74 -12.12 26.13 5.32
CA ALA A 74 -12.78 27.32 5.87
C ALA A 74 -13.60 27.01 7.13
N ASN A 75 -14.08 25.78 7.28
CA ASN A 75 -14.75 25.28 8.48
C ASN A 75 -13.79 24.70 9.54
N GLY A 76 -12.49 24.92 9.39
CA GLY A 76 -11.46 24.53 10.37
C GLY A 76 -11.01 23.07 10.29
N ALA A 77 -11.28 22.37 9.19
CA ALA A 77 -10.75 21.02 8.98
C ALA A 77 -9.23 21.02 8.81
N LEU A 78 -8.57 19.91 9.20
CA LEU A 78 -7.12 19.76 9.07
C LEU A 78 -6.72 19.58 7.60
N PRO A 79 -5.71 20.32 7.08
CA PRO A 79 -5.31 20.24 5.68
C PRO A 79 -4.97 18.84 5.16
N ALA A 80 -4.21 18.05 5.93
CA ALA A 80 -3.85 16.69 5.55
C ALA A 80 -5.09 15.81 5.27
N ILE A 81 -6.06 15.82 6.19
CA ILE A 81 -7.29 15.01 6.08
C ILE A 81 -8.13 15.46 4.87
N VAL A 82 -8.27 16.78 4.68
CA VAL A 82 -9.05 17.35 3.57
C VAL A 82 -8.44 16.96 2.22
N VAL A 83 -7.12 17.11 2.10
CA VAL A 83 -6.38 16.76 0.88
C VAL A 83 -6.54 15.28 0.56
N ASP A 84 -6.40 14.40 1.56
CA ASP A 84 -6.53 12.96 1.36
C ASP A 84 -7.95 12.58 0.92
N THR A 85 -8.95 13.09 1.64
CA THR A 85 -10.37 12.83 1.35
C THR A 85 -10.78 13.35 -0.03
N GLN A 86 -10.45 14.60 -0.36
CA GLN A 86 -10.85 15.19 -1.65
C GLN A 86 -10.02 14.64 -2.82
N GLY A 87 -8.76 14.26 -2.59
CA GLY A 87 -7.94 13.57 -3.59
C GLY A 87 -8.50 12.19 -3.93
N ASP A 88 -8.95 11.43 -2.94
CA ASP A 88 -9.56 10.11 -3.18
C ASP A 88 -10.89 10.22 -3.92
N LEU A 89 -11.73 11.19 -3.54
CA LEU A 89 -12.97 11.48 -4.27
C LEU A 89 -12.67 11.91 -5.71
N LEU A 90 -11.65 12.73 -5.93
CA LEU A 90 -11.24 13.14 -7.27
C LEU A 90 -10.79 11.95 -8.12
N ALA A 91 -9.97 11.04 -7.58
CA ALA A 91 -9.53 9.84 -8.29
C ALA A 91 -10.73 8.97 -8.70
N ARG A 92 -11.68 8.77 -7.78
CA ARG A 92 -12.94 8.06 -8.03
C ARG A 92 -13.80 8.74 -9.09
N ASP A 93 -13.98 10.05 -9.01
CA ASP A 93 -14.80 10.83 -9.97
C ASP A 93 -14.19 10.78 -11.39
N ARG A 94 -12.86 10.69 -11.49
CA ARG A 94 -12.14 10.47 -12.76
C ARG A 94 -12.20 9.01 -13.25
N GLY A 95 -12.67 8.08 -12.42
CA GLY A 95 -12.66 6.64 -12.73
C GLY A 95 -11.25 6.04 -12.76
N THR A 96 -10.33 6.58 -11.94
CA THR A 96 -8.93 6.13 -11.87
C THR A 96 -8.58 5.65 -10.46
N GLY A 97 -7.63 4.72 -10.35
CA GLY A 97 -7.05 4.31 -9.05
C GLY A 97 -5.93 5.24 -8.55
N GLU A 98 -5.65 6.34 -9.25
CA GLU A 98 -4.50 7.21 -8.98
C GLU A 98 -4.77 8.23 -7.85
N SER A 99 -5.20 7.75 -6.69
CA SER A 99 -5.45 8.55 -5.48
C SER A 99 -4.27 9.45 -5.11
N ARG A 100 -3.04 8.92 -5.21
CA ARG A 100 -1.82 9.69 -4.85
C ARG A 100 -1.67 10.95 -5.70
N ASN A 101 -1.75 10.81 -7.03
CA ASN A 101 -1.64 11.95 -7.95
C ASN A 101 -2.77 12.95 -7.71
N ALA A 102 -3.99 12.45 -7.51
CA ALA A 102 -5.15 13.29 -7.24
C ALA A 102 -5.02 14.09 -5.93
N ARG A 103 -4.50 13.47 -4.85
CA ARG A 103 -4.19 14.16 -3.58
C ARG A 103 -3.12 15.23 -3.77
N TRP A 104 -2.06 14.95 -4.54
CA TRP A 104 -1.06 15.96 -4.88
C TRP A 104 -1.68 17.16 -5.62
N ALA A 105 -2.54 16.92 -6.60
CA ALA A 105 -3.18 17.99 -7.37
C ALA A 105 -4.05 18.89 -6.48
N VAL A 106 -4.85 18.30 -5.58
CA VAL A 106 -5.64 19.05 -4.60
C VAL A 106 -4.75 19.85 -3.67
N ALA A 107 -3.66 19.25 -3.16
CA ALA A 107 -2.70 19.95 -2.30
C ALA A 107 -2.03 21.13 -3.03
N ALA A 108 -1.56 20.92 -4.26
CA ALA A 108 -0.86 21.92 -5.06
C ALA A 108 -1.75 23.14 -5.37
N LEU A 109 -3.01 22.91 -5.73
CA LEU A 109 -3.98 23.99 -5.94
C LEU A 109 -4.35 24.69 -4.63
N GLY A 110 -4.50 23.95 -3.53
CA GLY A 110 -4.72 24.51 -2.20
C GLY A 110 -3.55 25.40 -1.74
N PHE A 111 -2.31 25.01 -2.04
CA PHE A 111 -1.12 25.80 -1.77
C PHE A 111 -1.04 27.05 -2.64
N ALA A 112 -1.38 26.94 -3.92
CA ALA A 112 -1.46 28.08 -4.83
C ALA A 112 -2.46 29.14 -4.32
N LEU A 113 -3.55 28.72 -3.67
CA LEU A 113 -4.53 29.60 -3.03
C LEU A 113 -4.17 30.02 -1.60
N GLY A 114 -3.08 29.50 -1.02
CA GLY A 114 -2.65 29.81 0.34
C GLY A 114 -3.51 29.20 1.45
N VAL A 115 -4.29 28.16 1.16
CA VAL A 115 -5.15 27.47 2.13
C VAL A 115 -4.58 26.12 2.59
N VAL A 116 -3.60 25.58 1.87
CA VAL A 116 -2.83 24.38 2.24
C VAL A 116 -1.35 24.75 2.39
N PRO A 117 -0.66 24.31 3.46
CA PRO A 117 0.77 24.60 3.63
C PRO A 117 1.64 23.81 2.65
N GLU A 118 2.81 24.35 2.29
CA GLU A 118 3.73 23.75 1.28
C GLU A 118 4.17 22.32 1.65
N GLY A 119 4.36 22.04 2.94
CA GLY A 119 4.75 20.72 3.43
C GLY A 119 3.80 19.61 2.99
N GLU A 120 2.50 19.87 2.90
CA GLU A 120 1.50 18.89 2.45
C GLU A 120 1.64 18.57 0.95
N VAL A 121 2.10 19.53 0.15
CA VAL A 121 2.34 19.35 -1.28
C VAL A 121 3.61 18.55 -1.50
N VAL A 122 4.68 18.91 -0.80
CA VAL A 122 5.98 18.22 -0.89
C VAL A 122 5.84 16.77 -0.43
N ALA A 123 5.13 16.51 0.66
CA ALA A 123 4.87 15.17 1.17
C ALA A 123 4.10 14.26 0.18
N ARG A 124 3.36 14.86 -0.77
CA ARG A 124 2.53 14.13 -1.75
C ARG A 124 3.08 14.17 -3.17
N ARG A 125 4.15 14.94 -3.42
CA ARG A 125 4.74 15.03 -4.74
C ARG A 125 5.41 13.71 -5.09
N VAL A 126 4.85 13.00 -6.06
CA VAL A 126 5.57 11.91 -6.71
C VAL A 126 6.71 12.56 -7.49
N THR A 127 7.96 12.29 -7.12
CA THR A 127 9.10 12.65 -7.94
C THR A 127 9.01 11.87 -9.26
N SER A 128 8.33 12.45 -10.25
CA SER A 128 8.18 11.92 -11.61
C SER A 128 9.51 11.79 -12.37
N THR A 129 10.65 12.03 -11.70
CA THR A 129 12.01 11.98 -12.24
C THR A 129 12.40 10.58 -12.78
N GLY A 130 11.60 9.54 -12.55
CA GLY A 130 11.82 8.19 -13.08
C GLY A 130 10.91 7.75 -14.24
N LEU A 131 9.81 8.44 -14.52
CA LEU A 131 8.83 8.00 -15.53
C LEU A 131 9.13 8.62 -16.89
N GLY A 132 10.21 8.14 -17.52
CA GLY A 132 10.45 8.33 -18.94
C GLY A 132 9.33 7.70 -19.76
N SER A 133 8.32 8.50 -20.13
CA SER A 133 7.57 8.40 -21.39
C SER A 133 7.09 7.01 -21.80
N ALA A 134 6.26 6.35 -20.98
CA ALA A 134 5.40 5.25 -21.42
C ALA A 134 4.08 5.78 -22.04
N SER A 135 4.17 6.75 -22.95
CA SER A 135 3.07 7.06 -23.88
C SER A 135 3.24 6.15 -25.11
N GLY A 136 2.83 4.89 -24.98
CA GLY A 136 3.04 3.86 -25.99
C GLY A 136 1.89 2.86 -26.07
N GLY A 137 0.68 3.34 -26.38
CA GLY A 137 -0.41 2.47 -26.81
C GLY A 137 -1.76 2.83 -26.21
N VAL A 138 -2.51 3.70 -26.89
CA VAL A 138 -3.97 3.68 -26.77
C VAL A 138 -4.41 2.30 -27.28
N PRO A 139 -5.09 1.45 -26.48
CA PRO A 139 -5.62 0.19 -26.99
C PRO A 139 -6.53 0.49 -28.20
N ALA A 140 -6.29 -0.23 -29.30
CA ALA A 140 -7.07 -0.06 -30.53
C ALA A 140 -8.56 -0.19 -30.22
N ALA A 141 -9.36 0.75 -30.74
CA ALA A 141 -10.81 0.73 -30.61
C ALA A 141 -11.35 -0.66 -31.01
N PRO A 142 -12.23 -1.27 -30.19
CA PRO A 142 -12.81 -2.56 -30.53
C PRO A 142 -13.54 -2.49 -31.89
N PRO A 143 -13.51 -3.55 -32.69
CA PRO A 143 -14.20 -3.58 -33.97
C PRO A 143 -15.69 -3.28 -33.77
N PRO A 144 -16.37 -2.62 -34.73
CA PRO A 144 -17.78 -2.29 -34.61
C PRO A 144 -18.59 -3.57 -34.43
N GLY A 145 -19.06 -3.79 -33.20
CA GLY A 145 -19.93 -4.89 -32.84
C GLY A 145 -21.24 -4.79 -33.62
N GLY A 146 -21.70 -5.93 -34.14
CA GLY A 146 -23.01 -6.05 -34.78
C GLY A 146 -24.16 -5.67 -33.83
N PRO A 147 -25.41 -5.61 -34.34
CA PRO A 147 -26.56 -5.15 -33.58
C PRO A 147 -26.75 -6.00 -32.31
N VAL A 148 -26.52 -5.37 -31.16
CA VAL A 148 -26.80 -5.95 -29.85
C VAL A 148 -28.32 -6.00 -29.69
N VAL A 149 -28.87 -7.20 -29.67
CA VAL A 149 -30.27 -7.43 -29.30
C VAL A 149 -30.35 -7.36 -27.78
N SER A 150 -30.89 -6.26 -27.26
CA SER A 150 -31.11 -6.10 -25.82
C SER A 150 -32.04 -7.20 -25.29
N PRO A 151 -31.68 -7.91 -24.21
CA PRO A 151 -32.61 -8.80 -23.52
C PRO A 151 -33.78 -7.99 -22.92
N PRO A 152 -34.98 -8.58 -22.83
CA PRO A 152 -36.16 -7.89 -22.29
C PRO A 152 -35.94 -7.53 -20.82
N ALA A 153 -36.23 -6.27 -20.48
CA ALA A 153 -36.08 -5.74 -19.13
C ALA A 153 -36.98 -6.51 -18.14
N PRO A 154 -36.46 -6.89 -16.94
CA PRO A 154 -37.30 -7.42 -15.87
C PRO A 154 -38.29 -6.35 -15.39
N PRO A 155 -39.51 -6.74 -14.97
CA PRO A 155 -40.51 -5.80 -14.47
C PRO A 155 -40.03 -5.13 -13.17
N LEU A 156 -40.09 -3.80 -13.15
CA LEU A 156 -39.77 -2.98 -12.00
C LEU A 156 -40.73 -3.27 -10.83
N PRO A 157 -40.25 -3.48 -9.60
CA PRO A 157 -41.10 -3.58 -8.42
C PRO A 157 -41.76 -2.22 -8.12
N SER A 158 -43.07 -2.24 -7.96
CA SER A 158 -43.91 -1.08 -7.63
C SER A 158 -43.54 -0.53 -6.25
N SER A 159 -43.09 0.72 -6.17
CA SER A 159 -42.85 1.41 -4.90
C SER A 159 -44.18 1.66 -4.16
N PRO A 160 -44.27 1.38 -2.84
CA PRO A 160 -45.47 1.71 -2.07
C PRO A 160 -45.61 3.23 -1.92
N ALA A 161 -46.81 3.73 -2.19
CA ALA A 161 -47.17 5.14 -2.04
C ALA A 161 -47.01 5.58 -0.58
N GLN A 162 -46.13 6.55 -0.32
CA GLN A 162 -46.06 7.24 0.95
C GLN A 162 -47.27 8.15 1.12
N GLN A 163 -48.17 7.77 2.03
CA GLN A 163 -49.30 8.56 2.46
C GLN A 163 -48.84 9.59 3.49
N TRP A 164 -48.81 10.85 3.09
CA TRP A 164 -48.54 12.00 3.97
C TRP A 164 -49.71 12.19 4.96
N GLY A 165 -49.44 11.96 6.25
CA GLY A 165 -50.35 12.28 7.36
C GLY A 165 -50.08 13.69 7.94
N PRO A 166 -51.08 14.34 8.57
CA PRO A 166 -50.94 15.69 9.09
C PRO A 166 -50.07 15.77 10.35
N THR A 167 -49.26 16.83 10.39
CA THR A 167 -48.39 17.33 11.46
C THR A 167 -49.06 17.37 12.84
N GLN A 168 -48.46 16.67 13.82
CA GLN A 168 -48.73 16.88 15.25
C GLN A 168 -47.89 18.04 15.81
N PRO A 169 -48.44 18.89 16.70
CA PRO A 169 -47.70 19.97 17.35
C PRO A 169 -46.76 19.46 18.46
N PRO A 170 -45.69 20.21 18.79
CA PRO A 170 -44.64 19.79 19.71
C PRO A 170 -45.12 19.71 21.17
N ALA A 171 -44.78 18.60 21.82
CA ALA A 171 -45.01 18.37 23.24
C ALA A 171 -44.05 19.21 24.09
N THR A 172 -44.60 19.83 25.15
CA THR A 172 -43.87 20.60 26.15
C THR A 172 -42.93 19.73 27.02
N PRO A 173 -41.77 20.26 27.45
CA PRO A 173 -40.82 19.53 28.30
C PRO A 173 -41.37 19.32 29.73
N PRO A 174 -41.13 18.14 30.35
CA PRO A 174 -41.56 17.87 31.72
C PRO A 174 -40.66 18.55 32.77
N THR A 175 -41.32 19.08 33.79
CA THR A 175 -40.77 19.69 35.01
C THR A 175 -39.97 18.69 35.85
N PRO A 176 -38.82 19.04 36.45
CA PRO A 176 -38.07 18.14 37.33
C PRO A 176 -38.74 17.98 38.70
N ALA A 177 -38.92 16.73 39.14
CA ALA A 177 -39.37 16.37 40.48
C ALA A 177 -38.17 16.30 41.47
N PRO A 178 -38.37 16.63 42.76
CA PRO A 178 -37.30 16.71 43.74
C PRO A 178 -36.86 15.33 44.29
N HIS A 179 -35.56 15.24 44.56
CA HIS A 179 -34.87 14.10 45.15
C HIS A 179 -35.42 13.71 46.52
N VAL A 180 -35.69 12.41 46.72
CA VAL A 180 -35.96 11.79 48.02
C VAL A 180 -34.95 10.65 48.24
N SER A 181 -34.34 10.63 49.42
CA SER A 181 -33.26 9.73 49.86
C SER A 181 -33.68 8.24 49.96
N PRO A 182 -32.73 7.29 49.87
CA PRO A 182 -33.06 5.87 49.81
C PRO A 182 -33.22 5.24 51.21
N ALA A 183 -34.32 4.50 51.39
CA ALA A 183 -34.53 3.58 52.51
C ALA A 183 -34.50 2.13 52.03
N HIS A 184 -33.95 1.27 52.88
CA HIS A 184 -33.69 -0.16 52.71
C HIS A 184 -34.92 -1.07 52.55
N GLN A 185 -34.67 -2.25 51.92
CA GLN A 185 -35.34 -3.56 52.01
C GLN A 185 -36.58 -3.87 51.13
N ALA A 186 -36.47 -4.88 50.24
CA ALA A 186 -37.03 -6.24 50.39
C ALA A 186 -36.83 -7.12 49.11
N PRO A 187 -36.86 -8.47 49.19
CA PRO A 187 -36.65 -9.41 48.07
C PRO A 187 -37.92 -9.63 47.20
N PRO A 188 -37.79 -10.24 45.99
CA PRO A 188 -38.75 -10.09 44.90
C PRO A 188 -39.96 -11.03 44.96
N ALA A 189 -41.10 -10.52 44.51
CA ALA A 189 -42.33 -11.28 44.23
C ALA A 189 -42.37 -11.72 42.74
N PRO A 190 -43.05 -12.85 42.42
CA PRO A 190 -43.04 -13.45 41.08
C PRO A 190 -43.96 -12.73 40.08
N TYR A 191 -43.46 -12.57 38.85
CA TYR A 191 -44.18 -11.96 37.73
C TYR A 191 -45.30 -12.86 37.16
N PRO A 192 -46.46 -12.29 36.78
CA PRO A 192 -47.49 -13.00 36.05
C PRO A 192 -47.19 -13.09 34.54
N SER A 193 -47.62 -14.21 33.98
CA SER A 193 -47.58 -14.69 32.59
C SER A 193 -48.07 -13.70 31.53
N GLN A 194 -47.27 -13.51 30.47
CA GLN A 194 -47.69 -12.94 29.18
C GLN A 194 -48.21 -14.04 28.21
N PRO A 195 -49.25 -13.76 27.42
CA PRO A 195 -49.79 -14.70 26.43
C PRO A 195 -49.22 -14.53 25.01
N GLY A 196 -48.83 -15.67 24.40
CA GLY A 196 -49.18 -16.05 23.03
C GLY A 196 -48.38 -15.47 21.86
N VAL A 197 -47.32 -16.17 21.44
CA VAL A 197 -46.74 -16.08 20.08
C VAL A 197 -47.12 -17.35 19.30
N GLN A 198 -47.68 -17.18 18.10
CA GLN A 198 -48.08 -18.26 17.21
C GLN A 198 -46.88 -18.91 16.49
N PRO A 199 -46.88 -20.24 16.26
CA PRO A 199 -45.88 -20.91 15.44
C PRO A 199 -46.31 -20.98 13.97
N PHE A 200 -45.42 -20.57 13.05
CA PHE A 200 -45.53 -20.93 11.64
C PHE A 200 -44.94 -22.33 11.41
N ALA A 201 -45.77 -23.17 10.81
CA ALA A 201 -45.53 -24.57 10.53
C ALA A 201 -44.65 -24.76 9.28
N SER A 202 -43.78 -25.75 9.38
CA SER A 202 -43.02 -26.41 8.31
C SER A 202 -43.88 -27.41 7.51
N GLN A 203 -43.41 -27.75 6.28
CA GLN A 203 -43.63 -28.94 5.43
C GLN A 203 -44.46 -28.76 4.13
N PRO A 204 -44.36 -29.66 3.11
CA PRO A 204 -43.30 -30.63 2.75
C PRO A 204 -42.96 -30.69 1.22
N SER A 205 -42.08 -31.64 0.91
CA SER A 205 -41.53 -32.11 -0.37
C SER A 205 -42.48 -32.46 -1.52
N GLY A 206 -41.93 -32.54 -2.74
CA GLY A 206 -42.31 -33.59 -3.69
C GLY A 206 -42.21 -33.28 -5.19
N GLY A 207 -41.28 -33.97 -5.87
CA GLY A 207 -41.46 -34.44 -7.27
C GLY A 207 -40.55 -33.80 -8.33
N THR A 208 -40.27 -34.41 -9.48
CA THR A 208 -40.48 -35.77 -10.01
C THR A 208 -39.65 -35.85 -11.31
N TYR A 209 -39.09 -37.02 -11.58
CA TYR A 209 -38.33 -37.43 -12.77
C TYR A 209 -39.19 -37.52 -14.06
N GLY A 210 -38.58 -37.27 -15.23
CA GLY A 210 -39.06 -37.63 -16.58
C GLY A 210 -39.42 -36.41 -17.46
N GLY A 211 -39.12 -36.29 -18.75
CA GLY A 211 -38.73 -37.23 -19.80
C GLY A 211 -39.49 -36.90 -21.10
N TYR A 212 -38.82 -36.94 -22.26
CA TYR A 212 -39.30 -36.80 -23.67
C TYR A 212 -39.67 -35.37 -24.15
N GLY A 213 -39.32 -34.88 -25.35
CA GLY A 213 -38.63 -35.44 -26.53
C GLY A 213 -38.69 -34.48 -27.74
N GLN A 214 -38.02 -34.87 -28.85
CA GLN A 214 -38.14 -34.42 -30.26
C GLN A 214 -37.65 -33.00 -30.62
N GLY A 215 -36.91 -32.70 -31.71
CA GLY A 215 -36.40 -33.46 -32.85
C GLY A 215 -36.08 -32.51 -34.06
N ALA A 216 -34.96 -32.81 -34.77
CA ALA A 216 -34.60 -32.42 -36.17
C ALA A 216 -34.04 -31.00 -36.49
N PRO A 217 -33.38 -30.77 -37.66
CA PRO A 217 -32.31 -31.55 -38.32
C PRO A 217 -31.10 -30.69 -38.82
N HIS A 218 -30.08 -31.40 -39.31
CA HIS A 218 -28.74 -31.05 -39.83
C HIS A 218 -28.60 -29.88 -40.84
N ALA A 219 -27.43 -29.20 -40.81
CA ALA A 219 -26.80 -28.57 -41.98
C ALA A 219 -25.25 -28.63 -41.91
N PRO A 220 -24.50 -28.87 -43.01
CA PRO A 220 -23.05 -29.11 -43.00
C PRO A 220 -22.24 -27.97 -43.64
N TRP A 221 -21.25 -27.40 -42.95
CA TRP A 221 -20.26 -26.46 -43.51
C TRP A 221 -18.90 -26.69 -42.81
N SER A 222 -17.94 -27.39 -43.43
CA SER A 222 -16.94 -26.92 -44.41
C SER A 222 -15.74 -26.24 -43.75
N GLY A 223 -14.58 -26.88 -43.88
CA GLY A 223 -13.33 -26.50 -43.22
C GLY A 223 -12.61 -25.28 -43.80
N GLY A 224 -11.63 -24.83 -43.02
CA GLY A 224 -10.63 -23.83 -43.38
C GLY A 224 -9.61 -23.71 -42.26
N THR A 225 -8.46 -24.37 -42.41
CA THR A 225 -7.28 -24.20 -41.55
C THR A 225 -6.54 -22.92 -41.92
N PRO A 226 -6.27 -21.98 -40.99
CA PRO A 226 -5.40 -20.85 -41.25
C PRO A 226 -3.93 -21.24 -41.17
N ASN A 227 -3.15 -20.82 -42.17
CA ASN A 227 -1.69 -20.95 -42.25
C ASN A 227 -0.98 -20.19 -41.09
N PRO A 228 0.15 -20.70 -40.59
CA PRO A 228 1.00 -19.95 -39.66
C PRO A 228 1.82 -18.86 -40.39
N PRO A 229 2.06 -17.69 -39.77
CA PRO A 229 2.89 -16.64 -40.34
C PRO A 229 4.38 -17.01 -40.30
N THR A 230 5.07 -16.68 -41.40
CA THR A 230 6.51 -16.86 -41.60
C THR A 230 7.32 -15.89 -40.74
N HIS A 231 8.19 -16.39 -39.87
CA HIS A 231 9.13 -15.57 -39.10
C HIS A 231 10.22 -14.96 -40.00
N GLN A 232 10.30 -13.64 -40.04
CA GLN A 232 11.44 -12.92 -40.61
C GLN A 232 12.61 -12.94 -39.62
N ARG A 233 13.71 -13.60 -39.99
CA ARG A 233 15.00 -13.49 -39.29
C ARG A 233 15.55 -12.07 -39.44
N ARG A 234 15.71 -11.35 -38.34
CA ARG A 234 16.58 -10.16 -38.26
C ARG A 234 17.92 -10.54 -37.63
N ASN A 235 18.98 -9.96 -38.16
CA ASN A 235 20.38 -10.32 -37.91
C ASN A 235 20.86 -9.84 -36.53
N THR A 236 20.58 -10.61 -35.48
CA THR A 236 21.09 -10.45 -34.10
C THR A 236 22.55 -10.90 -33.98
N GLY A 237 23.38 -10.65 -35.00
CA GLY A 237 24.78 -11.11 -35.05
C GLY A 237 25.81 -10.02 -34.80
N LEU A 238 25.41 -8.74 -34.87
CA LEU A 238 26.36 -7.61 -34.84
C LEU A 238 26.46 -6.91 -33.48
N ILE A 239 25.40 -6.95 -32.65
CA ILE A 239 25.34 -6.23 -31.38
C ILE A 239 26.11 -6.96 -30.27
N VAL A 240 26.08 -8.31 -30.26
CA VAL A 240 26.80 -9.14 -29.28
C VAL A 240 28.32 -8.99 -29.42
N GLY A 241 28.83 -8.77 -30.64
CA GLY A 241 30.26 -8.58 -30.89
C GLY A 241 30.81 -7.28 -30.30
N THR A 242 30.01 -6.21 -30.29
CA THR A 242 30.46 -4.90 -29.78
C THR A 242 30.52 -4.87 -28.25
N VAL A 243 29.56 -5.51 -27.56
CA VAL A 243 29.53 -5.56 -26.08
C VAL A 243 30.71 -6.37 -25.53
N LEU A 244 31.05 -7.49 -26.16
CA LEU A 244 32.23 -8.29 -25.76
C LEU A 244 33.55 -7.55 -25.98
N ALA A 245 33.68 -6.76 -27.05
CA ALA A 245 34.88 -5.96 -27.29
C ALA A 245 35.08 -4.88 -26.22
N VAL A 246 33.99 -4.24 -25.76
CA VAL A 246 34.05 -3.23 -24.69
C VAL A 246 34.40 -3.86 -23.34
N LEU A 247 33.83 -5.03 -23.01
CA LEU A 247 34.15 -5.74 -21.77
C LEU A 247 35.61 -6.22 -21.71
N VAL A 248 36.19 -6.66 -22.83
CA VAL A 248 37.62 -7.04 -22.89
C VAL A 248 38.54 -5.84 -22.69
N VAL A 249 38.17 -4.66 -23.22
CA VAL A 249 38.95 -3.43 -23.03
C VAL A 249 38.88 -2.94 -21.58
N ILE A 250 37.70 -3.00 -20.95
CA ILE A 250 37.53 -2.60 -19.55
C ILE A 250 38.21 -3.60 -18.60
N GLY A 251 38.03 -4.91 -18.82
CA GLY A 251 38.69 -5.95 -18.02
C GLY A 251 40.22 -5.92 -18.16
N GLY A 252 40.73 -5.65 -19.37
CA GLY A 252 42.16 -5.49 -19.62
C GLY A 252 42.76 -4.26 -18.92
N ALA A 253 42.01 -3.16 -18.83
CA ALA A 253 42.47 -1.95 -18.15
C ALA A 253 42.57 -2.14 -16.62
N VAL A 254 41.63 -2.86 -16.00
CA VAL A 254 41.64 -3.11 -14.55
C VAL A 254 42.78 -4.06 -14.15
N ALA A 255 43.01 -5.12 -14.94
CA ALA A 255 44.13 -6.03 -14.69
C ALA A 255 45.50 -5.35 -14.82
N ALA A 256 45.64 -4.39 -15.75
CA ALA A 256 46.88 -3.63 -15.91
C ALA A 256 47.15 -2.68 -14.74
N VAL A 257 46.12 -2.11 -14.10
CA VAL A 257 46.30 -1.25 -12.92
C VAL A 257 46.77 -2.06 -11.72
N ILE A 258 46.18 -3.24 -11.49
CA ILE A 258 46.55 -4.13 -10.37
C ILE A 258 47.98 -4.67 -10.55
N ALA A 259 48.40 -4.97 -11.77
CA ALA A 259 49.75 -5.45 -12.06
C ALA A 259 50.84 -4.36 -11.92
N PHE A 260 50.49 -3.07 -12.00
CA PHE A 260 51.44 -1.95 -11.89
C PHE A 260 51.49 -1.28 -10.50
N THR A 261 50.61 -1.65 -9.57
CA THR A 261 50.61 -1.10 -8.19
C THR A 261 51.09 -2.09 -7.11
N GLY A 262 51.49 -3.31 -7.48
CA GLY A 262 52.02 -4.31 -6.55
C GLY A 262 53.51 -4.14 -6.26
N GLY A 263 53.84 -3.38 -5.22
CA GLY A 263 55.17 -3.32 -4.63
C GLY A 263 55.44 -4.54 -3.73
N ASP A 264 56.63 -5.11 -3.87
CA ASP A 264 57.25 -6.13 -3.02
C ASP A 264 57.31 -5.69 -1.55
N ASP A 265 56.80 -6.52 -0.64
CA ASP A 265 57.29 -6.61 0.73
C ASP A 265 57.19 -8.07 1.22
N ASP A 266 58.35 -8.64 1.53
CA ASP A 266 58.57 -10.02 2.00
C ASP A 266 57.88 -10.34 3.34
N PRO A 267 57.46 -11.60 3.59
CA PRO A 267 56.76 -11.99 4.80
C PRO A 267 57.74 -12.33 5.95
N ALA A 268 57.65 -11.60 7.06
CA ALA A 268 58.22 -12.01 8.34
C ALA A 268 57.13 -12.68 9.21
N PRO A 269 57.42 -13.83 9.87
CA PRO A 269 56.43 -14.51 10.70
C PRO A 269 56.47 -13.94 12.12
N THR A 270 55.41 -13.25 12.56
CA THR A 270 55.28 -12.87 13.97
C THR A 270 53.84 -12.95 14.47
N THR A 271 53.65 -13.96 15.32
CA THR A 271 52.99 -13.87 16.63
C THR A 271 51.52 -13.47 16.65
N SER A 272 50.69 -14.50 16.84
CA SER A 272 49.30 -14.45 17.29
C SER A 272 49.12 -13.42 18.41
N LYS A 273 48.60 -12.23 18.06
CA LYS A 273 48.00 -11.32 19.02
C LYS A 273 46.63 -11.87 19.37
N SER A 274 46.53 -12.38 20.58
CA SER A 274 45.26 -12.58 21.27
C SER A 274 44.51 -11.25 21.26
N SER A 275 43.45 -11.16 20.48
CA SER A 275 42.51 -10.05 20.49
C SER A 275 41.86 -10.01 21.86
N SER A 276 42.40 -9.17 22.72
CA SER A 276 41.76 -8.73 23.95
C SER A 276 40.46 -8.04 23.52
N ALA A 277 39.33 -8.70 23.77
CA ALA A 277 37.99 -8.15 23.59
C ALA A 277 37.94 -6.79 24.31
N SER A 278 37.86 -5.72 23.53
CA SER A 278 37.55 -4.39 24.05
C SER A 278 36.15 -4.47 24.68
N PRO A 279 35.94 -3.92 25.89
CA PRO A 279 34.63 -3.98 26.54
C PRO A 279 33.60 -3.34 25.62
N SER A 280 32.54 -4.09 25.32
CA SER A 280 31.36 -3.63 24.58
C SER A 280 31.03 -2.20 25.04
N GLU A 281 31.21 -1.24 24.14
CA GLU A 281 30.60 0.06 24.30
C GLU A 281 29.12 -0.20 24.55
N THR A 282 28.61 0.37 25.64
CA THR A 282 27.19 0.29 25.96
C THR A 282 26.46 0.93 24.78
N GLU A 283 25.93 0.12 23.88
CA GLU A 283 25.10 0.57 22.78
C GLU A 283 24.00 1.43 23.39
N THR A 284 24.07 2.72 23.09
CA THR A 284 23.00 3.62 23.47
C THR A 284 21.77 3.14 22.70
N PRO A 285 20.63 2.87 23.38
CA PRO A 285 19.41 2.46 22.70
C PRO A 285 19.15 3.42 21.54
N ARG A 286 18.97 2.89 20.32
CA ARG A 286 18.64 3.73 19.17
C ARG A 286 17.33 4.45 19.46
N ASP A 287 17.22 5.68 18.98
CA ASP A 287 15.96 6.40 18.95
C ASP A 287 14.99 5.66 18.01
N PRO A 288 13.75 5.33 18.41
CA PRO A 288 12.77 4.68 17.55
C PRO A 288 12.54 5.40 16.20
N LEU A 289 12.73 6.72 16.15
CA LEU A 289 12.70 7.47 14.89
C LEU A 289 13.83 7.07 13.95
N GLN A 290 15.03 6.83 14.50
CA GLN A 290 16.17 6.33 13.73
C GLN A 290 15.95 4.89 13.27
N SER A 291 15.19 4.09 14.01
CA SER A 291 14.82 2.74 13.58
C SER A 291 13.95 2.75 12.33
N LEU A 292 12.90 3.59 12.28
CA LEU A 292 12.06 3.69 11.08
C LEU A 292 12.87 4.20 9.89
N ALA A 293 13.67 5.26 10.07
CA ALA A 293 14.53 5.79 9.02
C ALA A 293 15.58 4.76 8.55
N GLY A 294 16.14 3.98 9.46
CA GLY A 294 17.10 2.92 9.14
C GLY A 294 16.46 1.79 8.34
N ILE A 295 15.24 1.38 8.68
CA ILE A 295 14.50 0.37 7.91
C ILE A 295 14.13 0.90 6.51
N GLU A 296 13.77 2.18 6.39
CA GLU A 296 13.53 2.82 5.08
C GLU A 296 14.80 2.88 4.21
N GLU A 297 15.94 3.21 4.81
CA GLU A 297 17.23 3.25 4.12
C GLU A 297 17.64 1.85 3.66
N LEU A 298 17.54 0.85 4.55
CA LEU A 298 17.80 -0.55 4.21
C LEU A 298 16.88 -1.03 3.07
N ALA A 299 15.58 -0.72 3.12
CA ALA A 299 14.66 -1.06 2.04
C ALA A 299 15.07 -0.39 0.71
N ALA A 300 15.59 0.84 0.74
CA ALA A 300 16.07 1.53 -0.46
C ALA A 300 17.37 0.94 -1.02
N GLU A 301 18.20 0.32 -0.18
CA GLU A 301 19.42 -0.40 -0.56
C GLU A 301 19.13 -1.80 -1.12
N LEU A 302 18.22 -2.53 -0.48
CA LEU A 302 17.90 -3.93 -0.84
C LEU A 302 17.06 -4.03 -2.11
N PHE A 303 16.11 -3.11 -2.31
CA PHE A 303 15.12 -3.21 -3.37
C PHE A 303 15.57 -2.48 -4.63
N PRO A 304 15.04 -2.85 -5.82
CA PRO A 304 15.45 -2.24 -7.07
C PRO A 304 15.40 -0.72 -7.02
N SER A 305 16.43 -0.07 -7.54
CA SER A 305 16.50 1.41 -7.56
C SER A 305 15.34 2.07 -8.33
N SER A 306 14.69 1.33 -9.23
CA SER A 306 13.49 1.72 -9.98
C SER A 306 12.20 1.64 -9.16
N SER A 307 12.20 0.89 -8.06
CA SER A 307 11.08 0.87 -7.13
C SER A 307 10.89 2.23 -6.45
N THR A 308 9.63 2.58 -6.19
CA THR A 308 9.25 3.84 -5.54
C THR A 308 8.83 3.57 -4.09
N PRO A 309 9.20 4.43 -3.13
CA PRO A 309 8.65 4.36 -1.79
C PRO A 309 7.12 4.47 -1.83
N ASP A 310 6.46 3.59 -1.07
CA ASP A 310 5.00 3.57 -1.01
C ASP A 310 4.48 3.95 0.38
N ASN A 311 4.68 3.08 1.36
CA ASN A 311 4.24 3.28 2.73
C ASN A 311 5.31 2.77 3.68
N SER A 312 5.71 3.64 4.61
CA SER A 312 6.54 3.28 5.74
C SER A 312 5.89 3.82 7.00
N TYR A 313 5.85 3.02 8.06
CA TYR A 313 5.22 3.38 9.31
C TYR A 313 5.69 2.48 10.45
N ALA A 314 5.37 2.90 11.67
CA ALA A 314 5.43 2.06 12.84
C ALA A 314 4.04 1.94 13.48
N SER A 315 3.78 0.81 14.13
CA SER A 315 2.54 0.48 14.82
C SER A 315 2.83 -0.10 16.21
N SER A 316 1.79 -0.17 17.02
CA SER A 316 1.78 -0.88 18.30
C SER A 316 0.82 -2.05 18.20
N TRP A 317 1.18 -3.22 18.75
CA TRP A 317 0.30 -4.39 18.79
C TRP A 317 -0.94 -4.20 19.67
N SER A 318 -1.02 -3.11 20.44
CA SER A 318 -2.07 -2.89 21.44
C SER A 318 -3.45 -2.78 20.81
N THR A 319 -4.44 -3.43 21.43
CA THR A 319 -5.85 -3.31 21.04
C THR A 319 -6.60 -2.22 21.80
N GLU A 320 -5.90 -1.28 22.44
CA GLU A 320 -6.56 -0.11 23.02
C GLU A 320 -7.27 0.68 21.92
N THR A 321 -8.45 1.24 22.22
CA THR A 321 -9.25 1.96 21.21
C THR A 321 -8.48 3.12 20.58
N SER A 322 -7.59 3.78 21.32
CA SER A 322 -6.71 4.81 20.78
C SER A 322 -5.70 4.29 19.77
N ASN A 323 -5.37 3.01 19.77
CA ASN A 323 -4.40 2.36 18.88
C ASN A 323 -5.05 1.62 17.70
N LEU A 324 -6.37 1.69 17.56
CA LEU A 324 -7.10 1.03 16.49
C LEU A 324 -7.78 2.04 15.55
N VAL A 325 -7.75 1.72 14.25
CA VAL A 325 -8.54 2.40 13.22
C VAL A 325 -9.19 1.32 12.36
N ASN A 326 -10.52 1.26 12.36
CA ASN A 326 -11.30 0.23 11.65
C ASN A 326 -10.92 -1.22 12.00
N GLY A 327 -10.66 -1.48 13.29
CA GLY A 327 -10.27 -2.82 13.75
C GLY A 327 -8.82 -3.21 13.44
N GLU A 328 -8.01 -2.34 12.82
CA GLU A 328 -6.58 -2.56 12.57
C GLU A 328 -5.71 -1.68 13.46
N THR A 329 -4.47 -2.10 13.72
CA THR A 329 -3.48 -1.25 14.40
C THR A 329 -3.22 0.00 13.58
N ARG A 330 -3.30 1.16 14.23
CA ARG A 330 -3.06 2.43 13.55
C ARG A 330 -1.57 2.70 13.41
N ARG A 331 -1.25 3.59 12.48
CA ARG A 331 0.08 4.20 12.39
C ARG A 331 0.32 5.13 13.58
N LEU A 332 1.48 4.99 14.21
CA LEU A 332 1.94 5.88 15.27
C LEU A 332 2.45 7.19 14.68
N SER A 333 2.17 8.30 15.36
CA SER A 333 2.80 9.58 15.05
C SER A 333 4.24 9.61 15.58
N GLN A 334 5.04 10.58 15.12
CA GLN A 334 6.43 10.72 15.54
C GLN A 334 6.62 10.78 17.07
N SER A 335 5.69 11.42 17.80
CA SER A 335 5.74 11.52 19.25
C SER A 335 5.32 10.24 20.00
N GLU A 336 4.84 9.23 19.28
CA GLU A 336 4.34 7.97 19.85
C GLU A 336 5.25 6.78 19.51
N LEU A 337 6.33 7.01 18.76
CA LEU A 337 7.24 5.95 18.31
C LEU A 337 7.94 5.23 19.47
N ASP A 338 8.03 5.83 20.66
CA ASP A 338 8.54 5.18 21.86
C ASP A 338 7.72 3.94 22.28
N GLY A 339 6.46 3.84 21.84
CA GLY A 339 5.59 2.68 22.05
C GLY A 339 5.47 1.74 20.84
N ALA A 340 6.30 1.93 19.81
CA ALA A 340 6.28 1.09 18.62
C ALA A 340 6.77 -0.32 18.91
N THR A 341 6.05 -1.30 18.39
CA THR A 341 6.44 -2.72 18.45
C THR A 341 6.57 -3.34 17.07
N GLU A 342 6.21 -2.59 16.03
CA GLU A 342 6.19 -3.00 14.63
C GLU A 342 6.73 -1.85 13.78
N TRP A 343 7.54 -2.17 12.79
CA TRP A 343 8.10 -1.24 11.80
C TRP A 343 7.98 -1.84 10.42
N TYR A 344 7.52 -1.03 9.47
CA TYR A 344 7.23 -1.46 8.12
C TYR A 344 7.78 -0.44 7.13
N ALA A 345 8.46 -0.91 6.09
CA ALA A 345 8.82 -0.09 4.94
C ALA A 345 8.51 -0.85 3.64
N ARG A 346 7.72 -0.23 2.76
CA ARG A 346 7.33 -0.80 1.47
C ARG A 346 7.80 0.05 0.29
N ARG A 347 8.25 -0.63 -0.75
CA ARG A 347 8.50 -0.08 -2.08
C ARG A 347 7.72 -0.85 -3.14
N VAL A 348 7.42 -0.19 -4.25
CA VAL A 348 6.63 -0.76 -5.35
C VAL A 348 7.27 -0.48 -6.70
N GLU A 349 7.26 -1.46 -7.59
CA GLU A 349 7.72 -1.37 -8.97
C GLU A 349 6.74 -2.10 -9.89
N GLY A 350 5.88 -1.36 -10.59
CA GLY A 350 4.83 -1.96 -11.41
C GLY A 350 3.87 -2.81 -10.56
N ASP A 351 3.82 -4.08 -10.88
CA ASP A 351 3.06 -5.15 -10.24
C ASP A 351 3.85 -5.89 -9.13
N GLN A 352 5.09 -5.47 -8.86
CA GLN A 352 5.91 -5.99 -7.76
C GLN A 352 5.85 -5.07 -6.53
N ARG A 353 5.82 -5.69 -5.36
CA ARG A 353 5.84 -5.02 -4.06
C ARG A 353 6.92 -5.65 -3.21
N PHE A 354 7.74 -4.81 -2.59
CA PHE A 354 8.83 -5.23 -1.73
C PHE A 354 8.61 -4.62 -0.36
N TYR A 355 8.83 -5.37 0.71
CA TYR A 355 8.77 -4.79 2.03
C TYR A 355 9.75 -5.43 3.01
N VAL A 356 10.20 -4.59 3.95
CA VAL A 356 10.86 -5.00 5.18
C VAL A 356 9.87 -4.78 6.30
N PHE A 357 9.64 -5.81 7.10
CA PHE A 357 8.78 -5.77 8.27
C PHE A 357 9.55 -6.33 9.47
N VAL A 358 9.57 -5.57 10.56
CA VAL A 358 10.19 -5.99 11.81
C VAL A 358 9.14 -5.85 12.90
N ARG A 359 8.88 -6.91 13.66
CA ARG A 359 7.92 -6.84 14.77
C ARG A 359 8.38 -7.60 15.98
N TYR A 360 8.12 -7.05 17.15
CA TYR A 360 8.19 -7.80 18.39
C TYR A 360 6.90 -8.59 18.59
N LEU A 361 7.04 -9.87 18.92
CA LEU A 361 5.89 -10.73 19.21
C LEU A 361 5.39 -10.44 20.64
N ALA A 362 4.09 -10.19 20.76
CA ALA A 362 3.45 -10.11 22.05
C ALA A 362 3.43 -11.49 22.73
N ARG A 363 3.44 -11.52 24.06
CA ARG A 363 3.48 -12.79 24.84
C ARG A 363 2.24 -13.68 24.67
N ASP A 364 1.14 -13.13 24.19
CA ASP A 364 -0.10 -13.84 23.91
C ASP A 364 -0.29 -14.16 22.41
N SER A 365 0.68 -13.79 21.56
CA SER A 365 0.71 -14.25 20.18
C SER A 365 0.97 -15.75 20.16
N THR A 366 0.15 -16.48 19.40
CA THR A 366 0.36 -17.91 19.13
C THR A 366 0.83 -18.15 17.70
N TYR A 367 1.23 -17.08 17.02
CA TYR A 367 1.69 -17.15 15.64
C TYR A 367 3.12 -17.69 15.63
N GLU A 368 3.30 -18.86 15.03
CA GLU A 368 4.60 -19.51 14.87
C GLU A 368 4.84 -19.76 13.39
N TRP A 369 6.05 -19.44 12.93
CA TRP A 369 6.49 -19.81 11.60
C TRP A 369 7.07 -21.22 11.62
N ASP A 370 6.51 -22.11 10.81
CA ASP A 370 6.98 -23.48 10.65
C ASP A 370 6.91 -23.85 9.17
N CYS A 371 8.00 -24.39 8.60
CA CYS A 371 7.97 -24.88 7.22
C CYS A 371 6.88 -25.93 6.97
N ALA A 372 6.39 -26.63 8.01
CA ALA A 372 5.29 -27.58 7.90
C ALA A 372 3.94 -26.94 7.51
N THR A 373 3.77 -25.62 7.68
CA THR A 373 2.53 -24.91 7.33
C THR A 373 2.51 -24.40 5.89
N PHE A 374 3.63 -24.45 5.16
CA PHE A 374 3.76 -23.87 3.83
C PHE A 374 4.02 -24.92 2.75
N THR A 375 3.55 -24.64 1.53
CA THR A 375 3.74 -25.53 0.38
C THR A 375 5.20 -25.63 -0.02
N TYR A 376 5.89 -24.48 -0.07
CA TYR A 376 7.31 -24.38 -0.39
C TYR A 376 8.02 -23.57 0.70
N CYS A 377 8.89 -24.23 1.45
CA CYS A 377 9.66 -23.62 2.51
C CYS A 377 11.02 -24.28 2.64
N ASP A 378 12.07 -23.48 2.68
CA ASP A 378 13.44 -23.91 2.93
C ASP A 378 13.97 -23.25 4.22
N GLU A 379 14.71 -23.99 5.02
CA GLU A 379 15.46 -23.44 6.16
C GLU A 379 16.84 -22.98 5.68
N VAL A 380 17.22 -21.76 6.05
CA VAL A 380 18.54 -21.16 5.76
C VAL A 380 19.11 -20.54 7.02
N THR A 381 20.42 -20.31 7.03
CA THR A 381 21.10 -19.62 8.13
C THR A 381 21.95 -18.49 7.56
N SER A 382 21.85 -17.29 8.13
CA SER A 382 22.67 -16.13 7.74
C SER A 382 24.15 -16.33 8.10
N GLU A 383 25.04 -15.48 7.59
CA GLU A 383 26.47 -15.54 7.98
C GLU A 383 26.65 -15.22 9.47
N GLY A 384 25.80 -14.36 10.03
CA GLY A 384 25.72 -14.05 11.45
C GLY A 384 25.09 -15.15 12.31
N GLY A 385 24.63 -16.25 11.70
CA GLY A 385 24.08 -17.41 12.41
C GLY A 385 22.60 -17.27 12.78
N LEU A 386 21.85 -16.39 12.12
CA LEU A 386 20.40 -16.30 12.29
C LEU A 386 19.72 -17.37 11.44
N ASP A 387 18.93 -18.23 12.07
CA ASP A 387 18.10 -19.19 11.36
C ASP A 387 16.86 -18.48 10.78
N ALA A 388 16.61 -18.71 9.51
CA ALA A 388 15.53 -18.09 8.75
C ALA A 388 14.82 -19.12 7.86
N LEU A 389 13.61 -18.79 7.46
CA LEU A 389 12.78 -19.57 6.56
C LEU A 389 12.61 -18.81 5.26
N VAL A 390 12.83 -19.48 4.13
CA VAL A 390 12.53 -18.96 2.79
C VAL A 390 11.21 -19.59 2.34
N ILE A 391 10.13 -18.83 2.41
CA ILE A 391 8.78 -19.27 2.09
C ILE A 391 8.42 -18.78 0.69
N ARG A 392 7.80 -19.65 -0.12
CA ARG A 392 7.25 -19.31 -1.44
C ARG A 392 5.83 -19.86 -1.52
N ASP A 393 4.86 -19.01 -1.79
CA ASP A 393 3.46 -19.44 -1.76
C ASP A 393 2.54 -18.57 -2.64
N GLU A 394 1.36 -19.10 -2.93
CA GLU A 394 0.29 -18.43 -3.67
C GLU A 394 -0.77 -17.94 -2.68
N GLY A 395 -1.04 -16.64 -2.70
CA GLY A 395 -2.10 -16.01 -1.92
C GLY A 395 -3.11 -15.30 -2.83
N GLU A 396 -4.23 -14.89 -2.22
CA GLU A 396 -5.17 -13.97 -2.84
C GLU A 396 -5.19 -12.68 -2.04
N ARG A 397 -4.98 -11.54 -2.70
CA ARG A 397 -5.05 -10.22 -2.07
C ARG A 397 -5.97 -9.33 -2.89
N GLU A 398 -7.00 -8.80 -2.24
CA GLU A 398 -7.99 -7.92 -2.90
C GLU A 398 -8.64 -8.54 -4.16
N GLY A 399 -8.80 -9.88 -4.18
CA GLY A 399 -9.34 -10.59 -5.34
C GLY A 399 -8.32 -10.88 -6.44
N VAL A 400 -7.04 -10.63 -6.19
CA VAL A 400 -5.94 -10.80 -7.15
C VAL A 400 -5.00 -11.91 -6.66
N ALA A 401 -4.73 -12.89 -7.52
CA ALA A 401 -3.72 -13.91 -7.27
C ALA A 401 -2.35 -13.23 -7.14
N THR A 402 -1.71 -13.46 -6.00
CA THR A 402 -0.44 -12.86 -5.60
C THR A 402 0.52 -13.99 -5.27
N TYR A 403 1.69 -14.00 -5.88
CA TYR A 403 2.77 -14.88 -5.47
C TYR A 403 3.71 -14.10 -4.58
N TYR A 404 4.13 -14.72 -3.49
CA TYR A 404 5.04 -14.08 -2.54
C TYR A 404 6.23 -14.97 -2.24
N ARG A 405 7.38 -14.34 -2.04
CA ARG A 405 8.58 -14.94 -1.50
C ARG A 405 9.00 -14.15 -0.27
N ASP A 406 8.95 -14.81 0.88
CA ASP A 406 9.29 -14.23 2.17
C ASP A 406 10.56 -14.88 2.70
N ILE A 407 11.40 -14.08 3.33
CA ILE A 407 12.51 -14.54 4.15
C ILE A 407 12.23 -14.07 5.56
N VAL A 408 12.02 -15.03 6.45
CA VAL A 408 11.54 -14.78 7.80
C VAL A 408 12.54 -15.29 8.80
N VAL A 409 13.02 -14.43 9.69
CA VAL A 409 13.65 -14.82 10.95
C VAL A 409 12.55 -14.90 12.00
N PRO A 410 12.21 -16.09 12.53
CA PRO A 410 11.17 -16.20 13.54
C PRO A 410 11.52 -15.40 14.81
N GLY A 411 10.53 -14.67 15.34
CA GLY A 411 10.70 -13.92 16.59
C GLY A 411 10.62 -14.82 17.84
N ASP A 412 11.08 -14.28 18.98
CA ASP A 412 10.93 -14.91 20.30
C ASP A 412 10.45 -13.85 21.31
N ALA A 413 9.17 -13.92 21.67
CA ALA A 413 8.53 -13.02 22.63
C ALA A 413 9.13 -13.12 24.05
N ALA A 414 9.66 -14.28 24.44
CA ALA A 414 10.24 -14.49 25.77
C ALA A 414 11.66 -13.92 25.85
N ALA A 415 12.43 -14.05 24.77
CA ALA A 415 13.77 -13.48 24.66
C ALA A 415 13.78 -12.00 24.26
N GLY A 416 12.64 -11.46 23.79
CA GLY A 416 12.58 -10.11 23.24
C GLY A 416 13.37 -10.00 21.94
N ILE A 417 13.31 -11.04 21.12
CA ILE A 417 13.91 -11.07 19.77
C ILE A 417 12.77 -10.77 18.78
N PRO A 418 12.93 -9.75 17.91
CA PRO A 418 11.89 -9.44 16.94
C PRO A 418 11.87 -10.50 15.83
N GLU A 419 10.68 -10.71 15.27
CA GLU A 419 10.53 -11.32 13.96
C GLU A 419 10.96 -10.31 12.89
N ILE A 420 11.67 -10.80 11.89
CA ILE A 420 12.13 -10.02 10.74
C ILE A 420 11.63 -10.70 9.48
N THR A 421 10.93 -9.97 8.64
CA THR A 421 10.42 -10.45 7.35
C THR A 421 10.87 -9.51 6.24
N ILE A 422 11.59 -10.06 5.25
CA ILE A 422 11.90 -9.37 4.00
C ILE A 422 11.15 -10.10 2.89
N SER A 423 10.35 -9.37 2.12
CA SER A 423 9.37 -9.97 1.22
C SER A 423 9.36 -9.33 -0.15
N GLU A 424 9.10 -10.17 -1.15
CA GLU A 424 8.84 -9.82 -2.54
C GLU A 424 7.51 -10.44 -2.97
N ASN A 425 6.55 -9.60 -3.34
CA ASN A 425 5.24 -10.00 -3.83
C ASN A 425 5.09 -9.60 -5.29
N VAL A 426 4.45 -10.44 -6.10
CA VAL A 426 4.11 -10.17 -7.49
C VAL A 426 2.61 -10.38 -7.70
N ASP A 427 1.92 -9.32 -8.09
CA ASP A 427 0.47 -9.28 -8.26
C ASP A 427 0.05 -9.65 -9.70
N ASN A 428 -1.27 -9.74 -9.93
CA ASN A 428 -1.90 -9.96 -11.24
C ASN A 428 -1.49 -11.25 -11.95
N GLN A 429 -1.20 -12.29 -11.18
CA GLN A 429 -0.76 -13.55 -11.76
C GLN A 429 -1.92 -14.41 -12.24
N THR A 430 -1.62 -15.29 -13.20
CA THR A 430 -2.61 -16.25 -13.70
C THR A 430 -2.75 -17.35 -12.66
N ALA A 431 -3.92 -17.45 -12.03
CA ALA A 431 -4.21 -18.46 -11.01
C ALA A 431 -3.86 -19.88 -11.48
N GLY A 432 -3.27 -20.67 -10.58
CA GLY A 432 -2.92 -22.07 -10.83
C GLY A 432 -1.60 -22.30 -11.57
N GLN A 433 -0.76 -21.26 -11.74
CA GLN A 433 0.65 -21.44 -12.04
C GLN A 433 1.38 -21.95 -10.79
N ASP A 434 2.42 -22.77 -10.95
CA ASP A 434 3.22 -23.19 -9.81
C ASP A 434 4.04 -22.00 -9.25
N ALA A 435 3.95 -21.79 -7.93
CA ALA A 435 4.55 -20.64 -7.25
C ALA A 435 6.08 -20.66 -7.30
N ASP A 436 6.69 -21.83 -7.15
CA ASP A 436 8.14 -21.99 -7.14
C ASP A 436 8.70 -21.72 -8.54
N ASP A 437 8.11 -22.34 -9.57
CA ASP A 437 8.48 -22.11 -10.97
C ASP A 437 8.28 -20.64 -11.38
N PHE A 438 7.20 -20.01 -10.93
CA PHE A 438 6.95 -18.60 -11.21
C PHE A 438 7.99 -17.70 -10.54
N MET A 439 8.21 -17.86 -9.24
CA MET A 439 9.13 -17.00 -8.48
C MET A 439 10.59 -17.20 -8.92
N ALA A 440 10.98 -18.40 -9.37
CA ALA A 440 12.31 -18.64 -9.93
C ALA A 440 12.63 -17.78 -11.17
N GLY A 441 11.61 -17.36 -11.93
CA GLY A 441 11.77 -16.52 -13.12
C GLY A 441 11.36 -15.06 -12.93
N ALA A 442 10.44 -14.78 -12.01
CA ALA A 442 9.87 -13.46 -11.80
C ALA A 442 10.59 -12.65 -10.71
N SER A 443 11.29 -13.33 -9.80
CA SER A 443 11.97 -12.66 -8.71
C SER A 443 13.13 -11.80 -9.22
N VAL A 444 13.18 -10.57 -8.72
CA VAL A 444 14.25 -9.61 -9.01
C VAL A 444 15.22 -9.44 -7.85
N LEU A 445 14.88 -9.93 -6.66
CA LEU A 445 15.78 -9.89 -5.51
C LEU A 445 16.66 -11.14 -5.46
N ASP A 446 17.95 -10.93 -5.25
CA ASP A 446 18.93 -11.99 -5.08
C ASP A 446 18.81 -12.60 -3.67
N LEU A 447 18.65 -13.92 -3.59
CA LEU A 447 18.40 -14.62 -2.32
C LEU A 447 19.56 -14.47 -1.34
N ASP A 448 20.80 -14.60 -1.82
CA ASP A 448 21.99 -14.46 -0.99
C ASP A 448 22.10 -13.05 -0.40
N THR A 449 21.77 -12.03 -1.20
CA THR A 449 21.69 -10.63 -0.74
C THR A 449 20.65 -10.44 0.36
N LEU A 450 19.47 -11.05 0.22
CA LEU A 450 18.43 -10.95 1.24
C LEU A 450 18.79 -11.70 2.53
N ILE A 451 19.45 -12.87 2.43
CA ILE A 451 19.95 -13.62 3.59
C ILE A 451 21.02 -12.81 4.33
N ALA A 452 21.96 -12.18 3.60
CA ALA A 452 22.98 -11.32 4.19
C ALA A 452 22.37 -10.10 4.89
N ALA A 453 21.27 -9.56 4.36
CA ALA A 453 20.58 -8.42 4.94
C ALA A 453 20.00 -8.70 6.34
N LEU A 454 19.72 -9.96 6.68
CA LEU A 454 19.20 -10.34 8.01
C LEU A 454 20.16 -10.00 9.15
N ASP A 455 21.44 -9.89 8.86
CA ASP A 455 22.48 -9.52 9.84
C ASP A 455 22.60 -8.00 10.03
N ASP A 456 21.83 -7.18 9.29
CA ASP A 456 21.86 -5.73 9.39
C ASP A 456 21.29 -5.25 10.72
N GLU A 457 22.07 -4.45 11.47
CA GLU A 457 21.67 -3.93 12.76
C GLU A 457 20.43 -3.01 12.69
N ARG A 458 20.07 -2.45 11.52
CA ARG A 458 18.86 -1.65 11.33
C ARG A 458 17.58 -2.47 11.50
N LEU A 459 17.67 -3.79 11.36
CA LEU A 459 16.56 -4.73 11.61
C LEU A 459 16.38 -5.07 13.09
N ARG A 460 17.14 -4.41 13.99
CA ARG A 460 17.07 -4.60 15.44
C ARG A 460 16.67 -3.28 16.12
N PRO A 461 15.44 -2.79 15.89
CA PRO A 461 14.92 -1.63 16.61
C PRO A 461 14.94 -1.92 18.12
N PRO A 462 14.99 -0.90 19.00
CA PRO A 462 14.89 -1.13 20.43
C PRO A 462 13.49 -1.64 20.80
N LEU A 463 13.42 -2.55 21.77
CA LEU A 463 12.16 -2.89 22.41
C LEU A 463 11.73 -1.74 23.34
N PRO A 464 10.46 -1.29 23.33
CA PRO A 464 9.97 -0.29 24.26
C PRO A 464 10.23 -0.67 25.73
N GLU A 465 10.62 0.31 26.56
CA GLU A 465 10.80 0.09 28.00
C GLU A 465 9.50 -0.34 28.69
N GLU A 466 8.37 0.24 28.27
CA GLU A 466 7.03 -0.13 28.68
C GLU A 466 6.31 -0.81 27.52
N LEU A 467 6.05 -2.11 27.68
CA LEU A 467 5.37 -2.89 26.66
C LEU A 467 3.89 -2.49 26.56
N PRO A 468 3.32 -2.36 25.35
CA PRO A 468 1.91 -2.08 25.19
C PRO A 468 1.02 -3.17 25.82
N PRO A 469 -0.16 -2.81 26.35
CA PRO A 469 -1.01 -3.73 27.08
C PRO A 469 -1.58 -4.85 26.21
N LEU A 470 -1.86 -5.99 26.84
CA LEU A 470 -2.54 -7.14 26.25
C LEU A 470 -4.07 -7.04 26.40
N PRO A 471 -4.88 -7.65 25.51
CA PRO A 471 -4.45 -8.56 24.44
C PRO A 471 -3.77 -7.84 23.27
N SER A 472 -2.90 -8.56 22.57
CA SER A 472 -2.34 -8.08 21.30
C SER A 472 -3.33 -8.22 20.15
N TRP A 473 -3.15 -7.41 19.12
CA TRP A 473 -3.95 -7.44 17.92
C TRP A 473 -3.89 -8.82 17.25
N ASP A 474 -2.69 -9.41 17.11
CA ASP A 474 -2.50 -10.76 16.57
C ASP A 474 -3.29 -11.82 17.36
N ALA A 475 -3.24 -11.77 18.69
CA ALA A 475 -3.99 -12.69 19.53
C ALA A 475 -5.51 -12.52 19.40
N CYS A 476 -5.98 -11.32 19.09
CA CYS A 476 -7.39 -11.05 18.85
C CYS A 476 -7.86 -11.41 17.43
N ALA A 477 -7.00 -11.21 16.43
CA ALA A 477 -7.32 -11.41 15.02
C ALA A 477 -7.19 -12.89 14.61
N TYR A 478 -6.13 -13.57 15.04
CA TYR A 478 -5.77 -14.89 14.48
C TYR A 478 -6.06 -16.07 15.41
N ASN A 479 -6.26 -15.86 16.72
CA ASN A 479 -6.55 -16.98 17.60
C ASN A 479 -7.97 -17.50 17.36
N SER A 480 -8.10 -18.81 17.14
CA SER A 480 -9.40 -19.49 17.05
C SER A 480 -10.28 -19.30 18.30
N THR A 481 -9.66 -19.00 19.45
CA THR A 481 -10.33 -18.58 20.69
C THR A 481 -9.66 -17.29 21.18
N PRO A 482 -10.12 -16.11 20.73
CA PRO A 482 -9.53 -14.84 21.12
C PRO A 482 -9.56 -14.64 22.66
N PRO A 483 -8.53 -14.01 23.25
CA PRO A 483 -8.54 -13.66 24.66
C PRO A 483 -9.76 -12.80 25.06
N ALA A 484 -10.13 -12.87 26.34
CA ALA A 484 -11.13 -11.96 26.88
C ALA A 484 -10.62 -10.51 26.81
N GLY A 485 -11.48 -9.59 26.36
CA GLY A 485 -11.13 -8.18 26.21
C GLY A 485 -10.78 -7.74 24.79
N CYS A 486 -10.71 -8.67 23.83
CA CYS A 486 -10.59 -8.33 22.42
C CYS A 486 -11.78 -7.46 21.96
N PRO A 487 -11.52 -6.31 21.31
CA PRO A 487 -12.56 -5.51 20.68
C PRO A 487 -13.35 -6.31 19.66
N ALA A 488 -14.66 -6.09 19.61
CA ALA A 488 -15.58 -6.86 18.76
C ALA A 488 -15.36 -6.60 17.26
N ASP A 489 -14.74 -5.48 16.90
CA ASP A 489 -14.43 -5.06 15.54
C ASP A 489 -13.13 -5.68 14.99
N ILE A 490 -12.31 -6.33 15.82
CA ILE A 490 -11.15 -7.11 15.35
C ILE A 490 -11.57 -8.54 14.94
N GLN A 491 -12.64 -9.07 15.55
CA GLN A 491 -13.04 -10.46 15.37
C GLN A 491 -13.77 -10.66 14.02
N GLY A 492 -13.17 -11.45 13.13
CA GLY A 492 -13.79 -11.88 11.86
C GLY A 492 -13.20 -11.29 10.58
N ASN A 493 -12.02 -10.68 10.66
CA ASN A 493 -11.19 -10.36 9.49
C ASN A 493 -10.48 -11.58 8.93
#